data_AF-A0A354EUW7-F1
#
_entry.id   AF-A0A354EUW7-F1
#
_cell.length_a   1.000
_cell.length_b   1.000
_cell.length_c   1.000
_cell.angle_alpha   90.00
_cell.angle_beta   90.00
_cell.angle_gamma   90.00
#
_symmetry.space_group_name_H-M   'P 1'
#
loop_
_entity.id
_entity.type
_entity.pdbx_description
1 polymer ?
#
loop_
_entity_poly.entity_id
_entity_poly.type
_entity_poly.pdbx_seq_one_letter_code
_entity_poly.pdbx_strand_id
1 'polypeptide(L)'
;MASTPDRSIYIGFNYGEWGGGLWRIAPGSSKMVEVRKVDNDPCHGPLAAECDPITGLVPDVDHPGCLLASIGLDHMLSHGRLMRICGDEATLVFSRELDALPGSIEAFAHSTWPLFGLAATPDGWLAIAPGKVFISSGGEVQTIDMPKATPFADIQVSQVGQVLILPTDVNWGMSLSGYTPMLVPVTD
;
A
#
# COMPACT_ATOMS: atom_id res chain seq x y z
N MET A 1 9.05 -0.85 -6.21
CA MET A 1 9.38 -0.10 -7.44
C MET A 1 8.42 -0.56 -8.53
N ALA A 2 7.97 0.35 -9.39
CA ALA A 2 7.15 0.03 -10.56
C ALA A 2 7.50 0.97 -11.72
N SER A 3 7.06 0.65 -12.93
CA SER A 3 7.26 1.48 -14.12
C SER A 3 5.98 1.62 -14.91
N THR A 4 5.83 2.75 -15.59
CA THR A 4 4.69 3.07 -16.46
C THR A 4 5.07 2.92 -17.94
N PRO A 5 4.09 2.80 -18.87
CA PRO A 5 4.36 2.65 -20.31
C PRO A 5 5.19 3.77 -20.95
N ASP A 6 5.15 4.98 -20.39
CA ASP A 6 5.98 6.11 -20.81
C ASP A 6 7.47 5.92 -20.45
N ARG A 7 7.82 4.82 -19.76
CA ARG A 7 9.15 4.48 -19.21
C ARG A 7 9.56 5.30 -18.00
N SER A 8 8.62 5.95 -17.32
CA SER A 8 8.88 6.46 -15.97
C SER A 8 9.05 5.32 -14.98
N ILE A 9 9.97 5.51 -14.03
CA ILE A 9 10.22 4.60 -12.92
C ILE A 9 9.77 5.28 -11.64
N TYR A 10 9.04 4.56 -10.82
CA TYR A 10 8.57 5.00 -9.51
C TYR A 10 9.18 4.13 -8.42
N ILE A 11 9.72 4.79 -7.41
CA ILE A 11 10.42 4.18 -6.28
C ILE A 11 9.70 4.65 -5.02
N GLY A 12 8.97 3.73 -4.39
CA GLY A 12 8.43 3.91 -3.06
C GLY A 12 9.48 3.51 -2.05
N PHE A 13 9.70 4.35 -1.05
CA PHE A 13 10.51 4.01 0.10
C PHE A 13 9.59 3.68 1.27
N ASN A 14 10.01 2.72 2.07
CA ASN A 14 9.40 2.36 3.33
C ASN A 14 10.50 2.45 4.39
N TYR A 15 10.53 3.55 5.13
CA TYR A 15 11.42 3.73 6.28
C TYR A 15 10.73 3.34 7.58
N GLY A 16 9.68 2.51 7.48
CA GLY A 16 8.90 2.02 8.59
C GLY A 16 8.12 3.16 9.25
N GLU A 17 8.36 3.33 10.54
CA GLU A 17 7.65 4.29 11.40
C GLU A 17 8.02 5.75 11.11
N TRP A 18 9.02 5.96 10.25
CA TRP A 18 9.62 7.27 9.93
C TRP A 18 9.26 7.75 8.52
N GLY A 19 8.16 7.23 7.97
CA GLY A 19 7.69 7.56 6.64
C GLY A 19 8.39 6.77 5.55
N GLY A 20 8.70 7.42 4.45
CA GLY A 20 9.17 6.74 3.26
C GLY A 20 9.02 7.64 2.06
N GLY A 21 7.80 7.78 1.54
CA GLY A 21 7.49 8.64 0.39
C GLY A 21 7.66 7.96 -0.96
N LEU A 22 7.28 8.70 -2.01
CA LEU A 22 7.32 8.23 -3.39
C LEU A 22 8.18 9.16 -4.25
N TRP A 23 9.02 8.57 -5.10
CA TRP A 23 9.81 9.31 -6.06
C TRP A 23 9.62 8.77 -7.47
N ARG A 24 9.81 9.67 -8.44
CA ARG A 24 9.75 9.39 -9.86
C ARG A 24 11.07 9.74 -10.54
N ILE A 25 11.47 8.90 -11.47
CA ILE A 25 12.52 9.17 -12.45
C ILE A 25 11.84 9.22 -13.82
N ALA A 26 11.84 10.39 -14.45
CA ALA A 26 11.31 10.57 -15.79
C ALA A 26 12.22 9.87 -16.84
N PRO A 27 11.69 9.46 -18.02
CA PRO A 27 12.49 8.80 -19.04
C PRO A 27 13.66 9.68 -19.47
N GLY A 28 14.89 9.13 -19.45
CA GLY A 28 16.10 9.87 -19.80
C GLY A 28 16.55 10.91 -18.77
N SER A 29 15.84 11.07 -17.64
CA SER A 29 16.27 11.92 -16.54
C SER A 29 17.26 11.17 -15.64
N SER A 30 18.31 11.86 -15.20
CA SER A 30 19.16 11.40 -14.09
C SER A 30 18.69 11.94 -12.72
N LYS A 31 17.60 12.71 -12.70
CA LYS A 31 17.03 13.31 -11.50
C LYS A 31 15.84 12.52 -11.01
N MET A 32 15.84 12.28 -9.71
CA MET A 32 14.73 11.74 -8.96
C MET A 32 13.92 12.91 -8.36
N VAL A 33 12.62 12.92 -8.60
CA VAL A 33 11.71 13.97 -8.12
C VAL A 33 10.70 13.32 -7.17
N GLU A 34 10.51 13.93 -6.01
CA GLU A 34 9.51 13.47 -5.04
C GLU A 34 8.10 13.72 -5.60
N VAL A 35 7.26 12.68 -5.55
CA VAL A 35 5.84 12.74 -5.89
C VAL A 35 5.09 12.97 -4.59
N ARG A 36 4.73 14.22 -4.33
CA ARG A 36 4.03 14.63 -3.12
C ARG A 36 3.03 15.73 -3.44
N LYS A 37 1.94 15.80 -2.68
CA LYS A 37 1.11 17.00 -2.63
C LYS A 37 1.51 17.81 -1.40
N VAL A 38 2.07 18.99 -1.64
CA VAL A 38 2.48 19.90 -0.57
C VAL A 38 1.22 20.44 0.13
N ASP A 39 1.12 20.21 1.43
CA ASP A 39 0.19 20.90 2.32
C ASP A 39 1.01 21.60 3.43
N ASN A 40 0.36 22.46 4.22
CA ASN A 40 1.00 23.19 5.32
C ASN A 40 1.39 22.31 6.51
N ASP A 41 0.95 21.05 6.51
CA ASP A 41 1.26 20.04 7.54
C ASP A 41 2.07 18.89 6.90
N PRO A 42 3.26 18.57 7.45
CA PRO A 42 4.15 17.55 6.91
C PRO A 42 3.57 16.12 6.94
N CYS A 43 2.48 15.85 7.66
CA CYS A 43 1.82 14.54 7.69
C CYS A 43 0.43 14.51 7.04
N HIS A 44 -0.20 15.63 6.73
CA HIS A 44 -1.57 15.62 6.18
C HIS A 44 -1.64 15.47 4.66
N GLY A 45 -0.60 15.91 3.94
CA GLY A 45 -0.55 15.81 2.49
C GLY A 45 -0.48 14.35 1.99
N PRO A 46 -1.11 13.99 0.85
CA PRO A 46 -0.88 12.70 0.24
C PRO A 46 0.56 12.53 -0.25
N LEU A 47 1.13 11.36 0.08
CA LEU A 47 2.52 10.96 -0.19
C LEU A 47 3.55 11.86 0.50
N ALA A 48 3.22 12.38 1.67
CA ALA A 48 4.17 13.13 2.46
C ALA A 48 5.25 12.19 2.99
N ALA A 49 6.49 12.34 2.51
CA ALA A 49 7.57 11.40 2.77
C ALA A 49 7.90 11.25 4.26
N GLU A 50 7.55 12.24 5.07
CA GLU A 50 7.72 12.23 6.52
C GLU A 50 6.82 11.20 7.22
N CYS A 51 5.68 10.84 6.63
CA CYS A 51 4.61 10.10 7.32
C CYS A 51 3.95 8.99 6.48
N ASP A 52 4.26 8.90 5.18
CA ASP A 52 3.69 7.91 4.26
C ASP A 52 4.73 6.88 3.80
N PRO A 53 4.95 5.79 4.55
CA PRO A 53 5.70 4.64 4.06
C PRO A 53 4.97 3.99 2.88
N ILE A 54 5.64 3.90 1.73
CA ILE A 54 5.09 3.22 0.54
C ILE A 54 5.36 1.73 0.65
N THR A 55 4.31 0.95 0.85
CA THR A 55 4.38 -0.49 1.11
C THR A 55 4.14 -1.33 -0.14
N GLY A 56 3.63 -0.73 -1.21
CA GLY A 56 3.30 -1.43 -2.45
C GLY A 56 3.13 -0.46 -3.61
N LEU A 57 3.53 -0.89 -4.80
CA LEU A 57 3.37 -0.17 -6.07
C LEU A 57 2.99 -1.15 -7.16
N VAL A 58 1.83 -0.96 -7.78
CA VAL A 58 1.32 -1.81 -8.86
C VAL A 58 0.70 -0.95 -9.97
N PRO A 59 0.57 -1.45 -11.22
CA PRO A 59 -0.20 -0.76 -12.24
C PRO A 59 -1.66 -0.53 -11.82
N ASP A 60 -2.22 0.61 -12.19
CA ASP A 60 -3.67 0.83 -12.12
C ASP A 60 -4.31 0.26 -13.40
N VAL A 61 -5.02 -0.86 -13.28
CA VAL A 61 -5.62 -1.55 -14.43
C VAL A 61 -6.76 -0.78 -15.08
N ASP A 62 -7.44 0.08 -14.32
CA ASP A 62 -8.54 0.91 -14.80
C ASP A 62 -8.04 2.22 -15.42
N HIS A 63 -6.79 2.63 -15.13
CA HIS A 63 -6.20 3.89 -15.58
C HIS A 63 -4.82 3.65 -16.22
N PRO A 64 -4.79 3.26 -17.51
CA PRO A 64 -3.53 2.99 -18.22
C PRO A 64 -2.57 4.19 -18.15
N GLY A 65 -1.34 3.93 -17.72
CA GLY A 65 -0.33 4.98 -17.51
C GLY A 65 -0.21 5.46 -16.07
N CYS A 66 -1.12 5.04 -15.18
CA CYS A 66 -1.05 5.34 -13.76
C CYS A 66 -0.63 4.11 -12.94
N LEU A 67 -0.21 4.36 -11.70
CA LEU A 67 0.08 3.35 -10.70
C LEU A 67 -0.85 3.51 -9.51
N LEU A 68 -1.02 2.43 -8.75
CA LEU A 68 -1.55 2.45 -7.40
C LEU A 68 -0.40 2.31 -6.41
N ALA A 69 -0.43 3.12 -5.35
CA ALA A 69 0.53 3.12 -4.25
C ALA A 69 -0.20 2.88 -2.93
N SER A 70 0.15 1.82 -2.22
CA SER A 70 -0.35 1.57 -0.87
C SER A 70 0.54 2.25 0.17
N ILE A 71 -0.11 2.83 1.17
CA ILE A 71 0.52 3.41 2.36
C ILE A 71 0.08 2.60 3.58
N GLY A 72 1.02 2.28 4.45
CA GLY A 72 0.76 1.57 5.69
C GLY A 72 1.76 1.92 6.78
N LEU A 73 1.28 2.66 7.77
CA LEU A 73 2.00 3.04 8.98
C LEU A 73 1.19 2.56 10.19
N ASP A 74 1.84 1.81 11.08
CA ASP A 74 1.23 1.37 12.34
C ASP A 74 2.22 1.54 13.49
N HIS A 75 2.31 2.76 14.01
CA HIS A 75 3.15 3.11 15.15
C HIS A 75 2.51 4.24 15.96
N MET A 76 2.03 3.91 17.16
CA MET A 76 1.26 4.77 18.07
C MET A 76 -0.07 5.31 17.50
N LEU A 77 -0.19 5.48 16.19
CA LEU A 77 -1.39 5.77 15.40
C LEU A 77 -1.33 4.92 14.12
N SER A 78 -2.51 4.55 13.60
CA SER A 78 -2.62 3.74 12.40
C SER A 78 -3.05 4.59 11.21
N HIS A 79 -2.32 4.50 10.11
CA HIS A 79 -2.58 5.26 8.90
C HIS A 79 -2.38 4.37 7.68
N GLY A 80 -3.42 4.30 6.84
CA GLY A 80 -3.31 3.72 5.52
C GLY A 80 -4.29 4.28 4.52
N ARG A 81 -3.83 4.29 3.28
CA ARG A 81 -4.58 4.74 2.11
C ARG A 81 -3.97 4.14 0.85
N LEU A 82 -4.81 4.03 -0.18
CA LEU A 82 -4.42 3.68 -1.52
C LEU A 82 -4.51 4.93 -2.39
N MET A 83 -3.42 5.26 -3.05
CA MET A 83 -3.28 6.45 -3.88
C MET A 83 -3.09 6.05 -5.33
N ARG A 84 -3.76 6.73 -6.25
CA ARG A 84 -3.48 6.68 -7.69
C ARG A 84 -2.47 7.74 -8.05
N ILE A 85 -1.46 7.33 -8.80
CA ILE A 85 -0.33 8.15 -9.24
C ILE A 85 -0.32 8.23 -10.76
N CYS A 86 -0.52 9.42 -11.31
CA CYS A 86 -0.49 9.67 -12.75
C CYS A 86 0.51 10.79 -13.04
N GLY A 87 1.73 10.45 -13.47
CA GLY A 87 2.80 11.44 -13.58
C GLY A 87 3.24 11.92 -12.20
N ASP A 88 2.98 13.18 -11.88
CA ASP A 88 3.23 13.83 -10.59
C ASP A 88 1.96 14.04 -9.75
N GLU A 89 0.78 13.70 -10.29
CA GLU A 89 -0.49 13.82 -9.57
C GLU A 89 -0.76 12.60 -8.70
N ALA A 90 -1.25 12.84 -7.48
CA ALA A 90 -1.67 11.83 -6.52
C ALA A 90 -3.13 12.06 -6.09
N THR A 91 -3.96 11.02 -6.24
CA THR A 91 -5.40 11.08 -5.91
C THR A 91 -5.79 9.91 -5.02
N LEU A 92 -6.66 10.16 -4.02
CA LEU A 92 -7.12 9.11 -3.11
C LEU A 92 -8.05 8.14 -3.85
N VAL A 93 -7.74 6.84 -3.79
CA VAL A 93 -8.56 5.77 -4.34
C VAL A 93 -9.35 5.07 -3.24
N PHE A 94 -8.69 4.78 -2.12
CA PHE A 94 -9.32 4.08 -1.01
C PHE A 94 -8.69 4.47 0.33
N SER A 95 -9.52 4.62 1.34
CA SER A 95 -9.14 4.69 2.74
C SER A 95 -10.33 4.21 3.56
N ARG A 96 -10.06 3.57 4.70
CA ARG A 96 -11.10 3.06 5.59
C ARG A 96 -10.69 3.29 7.03
N GLU A 97 -11.55 3.94 7.80
CA GLU A 97 -11.36 4.12 9.23
C GLU A 97 -11.34 2.77 9.95
N LEU A 98 -10.54 2.68 11.01
CA LEU A 98 -10.58 1.56 11.94
C LEU A 98 -11.94 1.51 12.63
N ASP A 99 -12.39 0.30 12.96
CA ASP A 99 -13.58 0.13 13.79
C ASP A 99 -13.33 0.76 15.17
N ALA A 100 -14.28 1.56 15.66
CA ALA A 100 -14.14 2.22 16.95
C ALA A 100 -13.97 1.19 18.07
N LEU A 101 -12.80 1.19 18.72
CA LEU A 101 -12.59 0.37 19.91
C LEU A 101 -13.26 1.04 21.12
N PRO A 102 -14.09 0.32 21.91
CA PRO A 102 -14.69 0.87 23.12
C PRO A 102 -13.62 1.38 24.09
N GLY A 103 -13.70 2.65 24.48
CA GLY A 103 -12.74 3.28 25.40
C GLY A 103 -11.42 3.73 24.75
N SER A 104 -11.34 3.76 23.41
CA SER A 104 -10.22 4.38 22.72
C SER A 104 -10.15 5.88 23.02
N ILE A 105 -8.92 6.37 23.18
CA ILE A 105 -8.62 7.79 23.33
C ILE A 105 -8.95 8.50 22.01
N GLU A 106 -9.53 9.70 22.07
CA GLU A 106 -9.92 10.52 20.92
C GLU A 106 -8.77 10.77 19.94
N ALA A 107 -7.51 10.70 20.40
CA ALA A 107 -6.32 10.76 19.55
C ALA A 107 -6.24 9.64 18.49
N PHE A 108 -6.96 8.53 18.66
CA PHE A 108 -7.10 7.46 17.65
C PHE A 108 -8.30 7.67 16.72
N ALA A 109 -9.16 8.66 16.99
CA ALA A 109 -10.23 9.02 16.07
C ALA A 109 -9.60 9.38 14.72
N HIS A 110 -10.14 8.84 13.64
CA HIS A 110 -9.63 8.96 12.27
C HIS A 110 -8.39 8.11 11.93
N SER A 111 -7.97 7.19 12.81
CA SER A 111 -7.03 6.14 12.40
C SER A 111 -7.63 5.31 11.27
N THR A 112 -6.81 4.95 10.29
CA THR A 112 -7.24 4.20 9.11
C THR A 112 -6.46 2.89 9.01
N TRP A 113 -7.05 1.90 8.35
CA TRP A 113 -6.42 0.60 8.17
C TRP A 113 -5.10 0.75 7.38
N PRO A 114 -3.94 0.40 7.98
CA PRO A 114 -2.65 0.45 7.30
C PRO A 114 -2.60 -0.64 6.22
N LEU A 115 -2.16 -0.28 5.02
CA LEU A 115 -2.04 -1.22 3.91
C LEU A 115 -0.58 -1.67 3.80
N PHE A 116 -0.29 -2.94 4.07
CA PHE A 116 1.08 -3.49 4.10
C PHE A 116 1.47 -4.26 2.85
N GLY A 117 0.56 -4.38 1.89
CA GLY A 117 0.87 -4.95 0.59
C GLY A 117 -0.26 -4.68 -0.39
N LEU A 118 0.10 -4.70 -1.67
CA LEU A 118 -0.79 -4.34 -2.77
C LEU A 118 -0.49 -5.23 -3.99
N ALA A 119 -1.54 -5.74 -4.61
CA ALA A 119 -1.49 -6.49 -5.86
C ALA A 119 -2.52 -5.91 -6.83
N ALA A 120 -2.15 -5.78 -8.11
CA ALA A 120 -3.13 -5.58 -9.17
C ALA A 120 -3.83 -6.90 -9.47
N THR A 121 -5.13 -6.85 -9.74
CA THR A 121 -5.93 -7.97 -10.25
C THR A 121 -6.46 -7.62 -11.64
N PRO A 122 -6.95 -8.58 -12.43
CA PRO A 122 -7.50 -8.28 -13.76
C PRO A 122 -8.65 -7.27 -13.79
N ASP A 123 -9.35 -7.12 -12.66
CA ASP A 123 -10.59 -6.35 -12.49
C ASP A 123 -10.51 -5.27 -11.40
N GLY A 124 -9.30 -5.01 -10.89
CA GLY A 124 -9.07 -4.02 -9.83
C GLY A 124 -7.77 -4.26 -9.07
N TRP A 125 -7.88 -4.37 -7.75
CA TRP A 125 -6.72 -4.49 -6.86
C TRP A 125 -7.07 -5.23 -5.58
N LEU A 126 -6.04 -5.78 -4.93
CA LEU A 126 -6.12 -6.39 -3.60
C LEU A 126 -5.09 -5.72 -2.70
N ALA A 127 -5.52 -5.27 -1.52
CA ALA A 127 -4.65 -4.71 -0.50
C ALA A 127 -4.77 -5.48 0.82
N ILE A 128 -3.67 -5.63 1.54
CA ILE A 128 -3.63 -6.34 2.81
C ILE A 128 -3.43 -5.37 3.96
N ALA A 129 -4.20 -5.58 5.02
CA ALA A 129 -4.05 -4.92 6.32
C ALA A 129 -3.97 -5.99 7.43
N PRO A 130 -3.65 -5.63 8.69
CA PRO A 130 -3.64 -6.58 9.80
C PRO A 130 -4.92 -7.39 9.92
N GLY A 131 -4.85 -8.70 9.64
CA GLY A 131 -5.99 -9.61 9.74
C GLY A 131 -7.11 -9.39 8.72
N LYS A 132 -6.95 -8.48 7.75
CA LYS A 132 -7.98 -8.14 6.76
C LYS A 132 -7.41 -8.10 5.34
N VAL A 133 -8.27 -8.40 4.37
CA VAL A 133 -7.99 -8.22 2.95
C VAL A 133 -9.07 -7.35 2.33
N PHE A 134 -8.66 -6.28 1.65
CA PHE A 134 -9.53 -5.42 0.85
C PHE A 134 -9.40 -5.82 -0.61
N ILE A 135 -10.53 -6.09 -1.26
CA ILE A 135 -10.59 -6.57 -2.64
C ILE A 135 -11.47 -5.60 -3.42
N SER A 136 -10.89 -4.92 -4.40
CA SER A 136 -11.64 -4.09 -5.34
C SER A 136 -11.90 -4.84 -6.63
N SER A 137 -13.15 -4.83 -7.05
CA SER A 137 -13.61 -5.37 -8.33
C SER A 137 -14.78 -4.54 -8.82
N GLY A 138 -14.69 -4.03 -10.07
CA GLY A 138 -15.79 -3.28 -10.68
C GLY A 138 -16.19 -2.00 -9.94
N GLY A 139 -15.26 -1.36 -9.22
CA GLY A 139 -15.50 -0.15 -8.45
C GLY A 139 -16.11 -0.36 -7.06
N GLU A 140 -16.45 -1.60 -6.68
CA GLU A 140 -16.81 -1.96 -5.31
C GLU A 140 -15.57 -2.44 -4.56
N VAL A 141 -15.57 -2.25 -3.23
CA VAL A 141 -14.52 -2.78 -2.35
C VAL A 141 -15.14 -3.69 -1.31
N GLN A 142 -14.81 -4.98 -1.38
CA GLN A 142 -15.17 -5.96 -0.38
C GLN A 142 -14.08 -6.09 0.68
N THR A 143 -14.46 -6.48 1.89
CA THR A 143 -13.53 -6.75 2.99
C THR A 143 -13.77 -8.14 3.51
N ILE A 144 -12.72 -8.95 3.55
CA ILE A 144 -12.74 -10.29 4.13
C ILE A 144 -11.71 -10.38 5.25
N ASP A 145 -11.91 -11.35 6.14
CA ASP A 145 -10.88 -11.74 7.09
C ASP A 145 -9.71 -12.40 6.35
N MET A 146 -8.50 -12.22 6.88
CA MET A 146 -7.31 -12.88 6.36
C MET A 146 -7.53 -14.40 6.33
N PRO A 147 -7.45 -15.05 5.15
CA PRO A 147 -7.59 -16.49 5.06
C PRO A 147 -6.51 -17.19 5.87
N LYS A 148 -6.85 -18.34 6.45
CA LYS A 148 -5.88 -19.15 7.15
C LYS A 148 -4.78 -19.61 6.19
N ALA A 149 -3.52 -19.38 6.59
CA ALA A 149 -2.39 -19.87 5.82
C ALA A 149 -2.32 -21.40 5.87
N THR A 150 -1.95 -21.99 4.73
CA THR A 150 -1.71 -23.41 4.56
C THR A 150 -0.28 -23.63 4.08
N PRO A 151 0.38 -24.73 4.50
CA PRO A 151 1.72 -25.04 4.02
C PRO A 151 1.69 -25.41 2.53
N PHE A 152 2.56 -24.77 1.75
CA PHE A 152 2.85 -25.08 0.36
C PHE A 152 4.37 -25.04 0.15
N ALA A 153 4.97 -26.19 -0.17
CA ALA A 153 6.43 -26.32 -0.33
C ALA A 153 7.23 -25.69 0.83
N ASP A 154 6.84 -26.01 2.07
CA ASP A 154 7.42 -25.50 3.32
C ASP A 154 7.27 -23.99 3.58
N ILE A 155 6.49 -23.29 2.75
CA ILE A 155 6.12 -21.88 2.94
C ILE A 155 4.66 -21.81 3.38
N GLN A 156 4.34 -20.93 4.33
CA GLN A 156 2.95 -20.65 4.68
C GLN A 156 2.34 -19.76 3.61
N VAL A 157 1.22 -20.17 3.03
CA VAL A 157 0.57 -19.43 1.94
C VAL A 157 -0.92 -19.32 2.23
N SER A 158 -1.44 -18.10 2.18
CA SER A 158 -2.87 -17.85 2.02
C SER A 158 -3.15 -17.49 0.56
N GLN A 159 -4.35 -17.77 0.07
CA GLN A 159 -4.73 -17.45 -1.31
C GLN A 159 -6.07 -16.73 -1.33
N VAL A 160 -6.14 -15.67 -2.15
CA VAL A 160 -7.37 -14.93 -2.44
C VAL A 160 -7.45 -14.75 -3.95
N GLY A 161 -8.39 -15.46 -4.59
CA GLY A 161 -8.48 -15.49 -6.05
C GLY A 161 -7.15 -15.94 -6.68
N GLN A 162 -6.62 -15.10 -7.58
CA GLN A 162 -5.34 -15.31 -8.28
C GLN A 162 -4.15 -14.66 -7.56
N VAL A 163 -4.24 -14.35 -6.26
CA VAL A 163 -3.14 -13.73 -5.50
C VAL A 163 -2.74 -14.66 -4.35
N LEU A 164 -1.48 -15.04 -4.33
CA LEU A 164 -0.85 -15.70 -3.18
C LEU A 164 -0.36 -14.64 -2.19
N ILE A 165 -0.56 -14.92 -0.92
CA ILE A 165 -0.17 -14.08 0.21
C ILE A 165 0.84 -14.88 1.03
N LEU A 166 2.08 -14.39 1.06
CA LEU A 166 3.19 -15.01 1.75
C LEU A 166 3.55 -14.14 2.96
N PRO A 167 3.46 -14.64 4.21
CA PRO A 167 3.97 -13.92 5.35
C PRO A 167 5.49 -13.90 5.28
N THR A 168 6.09 -12.71 5.39
CA THR A 168 7.55 -12.53 5.41
C THR A 168 7.98 -11.70 6.61
N ASP A 169 9.24 -11.81 6.98
CA ASP A 169 9.91 -11.03 8.03
C ASP A 169 10.78 -9.89 7.44
N VAL A 170 10.61 -9.57 6.16
CA VAL A 170 11.47 -8.63 5.43
C VAL A 170 11.52 -7.22 6.05
N ASN A 171 10.48 -6.84 6.80
CA ASN A 171 10.36 -5.53 7.43
C ASN A 171 10.75 -5.53 8.92
N TRP A 172 11.23 -6.66 9.47
CA TRP A 172 11.60 -6.79 10.89
C TRP A 172 12.66 -5.78 11.34
N GLY A 173 13.53 -5.33 10.44
CA GLY A 173 14.57 -4.32 10.75
C GLY A 173 14.06 -2.88 10.85
N MET A 174 12.83 -2.60 10.40
CA MET A 174 12.31 -1.24 10.22
C MET A 174 10.93 -1.00 10.87
N SER A 175 10.24 -2.05 11.34
CA SER A 175 8.94 -1.96 12.01
C SER A 175 8.89 -2.83 13.27
N LEU A 176 8.21 -2.36 14.31
CA LEU A 176 7.85 -3.18 15.48
C LEU A 176 6.87 -4.31 15.11
N SER A 177 6.10 -4.15 14.03
CA SER A 177 5.27 -5.20 13.45
C SER A 177 6.13 -6.06 12.51
N GLY A 178 6.70 -7.13 13.04
CA GLY A 178 7.72 -7.92 12.35
C GLY A 178 7.25 -8.70 11.10
N TYR A 179 5.95 -8.82 10.84
CA TYR A 179 5.41 -9.55 9.69
C TYR A 179 4.87 -8.60 8.63
N THR A 180 5.43 -8.66 7.42
CA THR A 180 4.93 -7.95 6.23
C THR A 180 4.60 -8.96 5.15
N PRO A 181 3.40 -8.93 4.56
CA PRO A 181 3.02 -9.87 3.52
C PRO A 181 3.70 -9.51 2.19
N MET A 182 4.18 -10.52 1.48
CA MET A 182 4.49 -10.43 0.06
C MET A 182 3.30 -10.96 -0.74
N LEU A 183 2.83 -10.19 -1.71
CA LEU A 183 1.72 -10.56 -2.58
C LEU A 183 2.27 -10.97 -3.94
N VAL A 184 1.85 -12.12 -4.42
CA VAL A 184 2.27 -12.66 -5.71
C VAL A 184 1.03 -12.93 -6.55
N PRO A 185 0.73 -12.08 -7.54
CA PRO A 185 -0.24 -12.40 -8.57
C PRO A 185 0.21 -13.65 -9.32
N VAL A 186 -0.68 -14.62 -9.47
CA VAL A 186 -0.48 -15.83 -10.24
C VAL A 186 -1.18 -15.63 -11.58
N THR A 187 -0.40 -15.64 -12.66
CA THR A 187 -0.94 -15.69 -14.01
C THR A 187 -0.93 -17.15 -14.47
N ASP A 188 -2.02 -17.59 -15.10
CA ASP A 188 -2.04 -18.86 -15.84
C ASP A 188 -1.06 -18.86 -17.02
#